data_AF-A0A6V7I505-F1
#
_entry.id   AF-A0A6V7I505-F1
#
_cell.length_a   1.000
_cell.length_b   1.000
_cell.length_c   1.000
_cell.angle_alpha   90.00
_cell.angle_beta   90.00
_cell.angle_gamma   90.00
#
_symmetry.space_group_name_H-M   'P 1'
#
loop_
_entity.id
_entity.type
_entity.pdbx_description
1 polymer ?
#
loop_
_entity_poly.entity_id
_entity_poly.type
_entity_poly.pdbx_seq_one_letter_code
_entity_poly.pdbx_strand_id
1 'polypeptide(L)'
;GASSPEPSTVYVDLRALRNDRVSLVERGSPHSLCLMESGKLLPGVKVIIANPETKGQCGDSHLGEIWVQSAHNASGYFTIYGDESDYADHFNARLVTGNTGEVYARTGYLGFLRRTECVQQSAVGADDSGSVGNTSVSELDISAPGDAELHDAVFVVGALDEAILLRGMRYHPIDIENSVMRCHKKIAE
;
A
#
# COMPACT_ATOMS: atom_id res chain seq x y z
N GLY A 1 -15.49 -9.47 17.61
CA GLY A 1 -15.03 -8.78 16.39
C GLY A 1 -13.54 -8.60 16.52
N ALA A 2 -12.76 -9.09 15.56
CA ALA A 2 -11.31 -8.93 15.60
C ALA A 2 -10.97 -7.45 15.39
N SER A 3 -10.49 -6.79 16.43
CA SER A 3 -9.85 -5.49 16.33
C SER A 3 -8.57 -5.69 15.52
N SER A 4 -8.57 -5.30 14.25
CA SER A 4 -7.32 -5.13 13.52
C SER A 4 -6.48 -4.09 14.28
N PRO A 5 -5.15 -4.25 14.38
CA PRO A 5 -4.31 -3.17 14.89
C PRO A 5 -4.59 -1.87 14.12
N GLU A 6 -4.46 -0.72 14.78
CA GLU A 6 -4.62 0.56 14.09
C GLU A 6 -3.67 0.62 12.89
N PRO A 7 -4.18 0.89 11.67
CA PRO A 7 -3.35 0.89 10.48
C PRO A 7 -2.30 1.98 10.61
N SER A 8 -1.04 1.64 10.33
CA SER A 8 0.04 2.60 10.37
C SER A 8 -0.26 3.75 9.41
N THR A 9 0.04 4.98 9.83
CA THR A 9 -0.14 6.17 9.00
C THR A 9 1.21 6.79 8.70
N VAL A 10 1.35 7.29 7.47
CA VAL A 10 2.54 8.02 7.03
C VAL A 10 2.12 9.37 6.50
N TYR A 11 3.04 10.33 6.58
CA TYR A 11 2.85 11.66 6.02
C TYR A 11 3.80 11.85 4.85
N VAL A 12 3.24 12.27 3.71
CA VAL A 12 3.98 12.49 2.47
C VAL A 12 3.84 13.93 1.99
N ASP A 13 4.86 14.43 1.31
CA ASP A 13 4.86 15.76 0.70
C ASP A 13 3.98 15.79 -0.56
N LEU A 14 2.95 16.64 -0.55
CA LEU A 14 2.04 16.81 -1.70
C LEU A 14 2.73 17.31 -2.97
N ARG A 15 3.80 18.11 -2.85
CA ARG A 15 4.50 18.66 -4.02
C ARG A 15 5.34 17.57 -4.69
N ALA A 16 5.94 16.68 -3.90
CA ALA A 16 6.61 15.50 -4.40
C ALA A 16 5.62 14.58 -5.14
N LEU A 17 4.45 14.31 -4.54
CA LEU A 17 3.41 13.46 -5.17
C LEU A 17 3.00 13.98 -6.55
N ARG A 18 2.84 15.29 -6.70
CA ARG A 18 2.49 15.93 -7.98
C ARG A 18 3.49 15.73 -9.11
N ASN A 19 4.71 15.32 -8.76
CA ASN A 19 5.80 15.02 -9.69
C ASN A 19 6.12 13.51 -9.71
N ASP A 20 5.17 12.66 -9.34
CA ASP A 20 5.32 11.20 -9.29
C ASP A 20 6.44 10.74 -8.34
N ARG A 21 6.66 11.48 -7.26
CA ARG A 21 7.67 11.17 -6.23
C ARG A 21 7.03 11.01 -4.87
N VAL A 22 7.60 10.13 -4.07
CA VAL A 22 7.22 9.94 -2.68
C VAL A 22 8.34 10.49 -1.81
N SER A 23 8.01 11.45 -0.96
CA SER A 23 8.90 12.01 0.04
C SER A 23 8.16 12.06 1.36
N LEU A 24 8.74 11.44 2.39
CA LEU A 24 8.16 11.43 3.72
C LEU A 24 8.45 12.73 4.44
N VAL A 25 7.46 13.19 5.19
CA VAL A 25 7.54 14.39 6.00
C VAL A 25 6.99 14.12 7.39
N GLU A 26 7.25 15.03 8.32
CA GLU A 26 6.69 14.92 9.66
C GLU A 26 5.21 15.32 9.68
N ARG A 27 4.47 14.78 10.64
CA ARG A 27 3.08 15.19 10.91
C ARG A 27 3.03 16.70 11.16
N GLY A 28 2.15 17.39 10.43
CA GLY A 28 1.97 18.84 10.56
C GLY A 28 2.91 19.67 9.70
N SER A 29 3.81 19.04 8.92
CA SER A 29 4.62 19.76 7.94
C SER A 29 3.72 20.53 6.95
N PRO A 30 4.13 21.72 6.48
CA PRO A 30 3.43 22.41 5.41
C PRO A 30 3.29 21.48 4.21
N HIS A 31 2.06 21.27 3.74
CA HIS A 31 1.74 20.34 2.63
C HIS A 31 1.88 18.85 2.93
N SER A 32 1.90 18.43 4.20
CA SER A 32 1.80 17.01 4.56
C SER A 32 0.41 16.45 4.23
N LEU A 33 0.38 15.35 3.50
CA LEU A 33 -0.80 14.50 3.29
C LEU A 33 -0.67 13.24 4.12
N CYS A 34 -1.70 12.90 4.90
CA CYS A 34 -1.77 11.66 5.66
C CYS A 34 -2.24 10.53 4.75
N LEU A 35 -1.48 9.44 4.69
CA LEU A 35 -1.85 8.20 3.99
C LEU A 35 -1.88 7.05 4.98
N MET A 36 -2.84 6.16 4.77
CA MET A 36 -3.06 4.99 5.61
C MET A 36 -2.49 3.75 4.93
N GLU A 37 -1.84 2.91 5.72
CA GLU A 37 -1.36 1.61 5.28
C GLU A 37 -2.53 0.73 4.83
N SER A 38 -2.41 0.09 3.67
CA SER A 38 -3.41 -0.86 3.14
C SER A 38 -3.20 -2.31 3.62
N GLY A 39 -2.21 -2.52 4.50
CA GLY A 39 -1.90 -3.80 5.14
C GLY A 39 -0.63 -4.50 4.61
N LYS A 40 -0.30 -5.62 5.27
CA LYS A 40 0.84 -6.49 4.96
C LYS A 40 0.59 -7.33 3.70
N LEU A 41 1.63 -7.48 2.88
CA LEU A 41 1.60 -8.41 1.75
C LEU A 41 1.49 -9.86 2.22
N LEU A 42 0.55 -10.61 1.64
CA LEU A 42 0.35 -12.02 1.96
C LEU A 42 1.46 -12.89 1.33
N PRO A 43 1.82 -14.03 1.96
CA PRO A 43 2.74 -14.99 1.36
C PRO A 43 2.31 -15.42 -0.05
N GLY A 44 3.25 -15.42 -1.00
CA GLY A 44 2.99 -15.79 -2.39
C GLY A 44 2.41 -14.66 -3.26
N VAL A 45 2.08 -13.50 -2.68
CA VAL A 45 1.72 -12.29 -3.42
C VAL A 45 2.98 -11.48 -3.67
N LYS A 46 3.26 -11.16 -4.93
CA LYS A 46 4.29 -10.19 -5.30
C LYS A 46 3.63 -8.89 -5.73
N VAL A 47 4.11 -7.78 -5.18
CA VAL A 47 3.67 -6.45 -5.55
C VAL A 47 4.88 -5.67 -6.04
N ILE A 48 4.71 -4.96 -7.14
CA ILE A 48 5.71 -4.03 -7.66
C ILE A 48 5.04 -2.68 -7.92
N ILE A 49 5.86 -1.64 -7.91
CA ILE A 49 5.47 -0.32 -8.37
C ILE A 49 6.04 -0.15 -9.77
N ALA A 50 5.18 0.13 -10.75
CA ALA A 50 5.58 0.27 -12.14
C ALA A 50 5.11 1.62 -12.69
N ASN A 51 5.87 2.20 -13.61
CA ASN A 51 5.40 3.36 -14.35
C ASN A 51 4.33 2.90 -15.37
N PRO A 52 3.10 3.45 -15.32
CA PRO A 52 2.00 2.97 -16.15
C PRO A 52 2.20 3.21 -17.65
N GLU A 53 3.06 4.15 -18.04
CA GLU A 53 3.36 4.52 -19.42
C GLU A 53 4.56 3.75 -19.96
N THR A 54 5.68 3.75 -19.23
CA THR A 54 6.93 3.11 -19.70
C THR A 54 6.98 1.61 -19.38
N LYS A 55 6.07 1.11 -18.52
CA LYS A 55 6.06 -0.26 -18.02
C LYS A 55 7.41 -0.67 -17.41
N GLY A 56 8.16 0.28 -16.87
CA GLY A 56 9.41 0.06 -16.13
C GLY A 56 9.16 0.01 -14.64
N GLN A 57 9.93 -0.80 -13.91
CA GLN A 57 9.85 -0.85 -12.45
C GLN A 57 10.32 0.48 -11.85
N CYS A 58 9.53 1.01 -10.94
CA CYS A 58 9.83 2.21 -10.18
C CYS A 58 10.78 1.89 -9.01
N GLY A 59 11.69 2.81 -8.69
CA GLY A 59 12.48 2.75 -7.46
C GLY A 59 11.69 3.26 -6.24
N ASP A 60 12.19 2.99 -5.03
CA ASP A 60 11.49 3.18 -3.75
C ASP A 60 10.90 4.58 -3.49
N SER A 61 11.43 5.63 -4.12
CA SER A 61 10.95 7.02 -3.95
C SER A 61 10.05 7.51 -5.08
N HIS A 62 9.58 6.62 -5.96
CA HIS A 62 8.67 6.97 -7.04
C HIS A 62 7.25 6.51 -6.73
N LEU A 63 6.31 7.38 -7.09
CA LEU A 63 4.91 7.01 -7.18
C LEU A 63 4.70 6.29 -8.51
N GLY A 64 3.99 5.19 -8.51
CA GLY A 64 3.67 4.47 -9.73
C GLY A 64 2.43 3.62 -9.55
N GLU A 65 2.05 2.93 -10.62
CA GLU A 65 0.94 2.00 -10.58
C GLU A 65 1.32 0.75 -9.78
N ILE A 66 0.41 0.31 -8.92
CA ILE A 66 0.56 -0.91 -8.15
C ILE A 66 0.21 -2.08 -9.07
N TRP A 67 1.18 -2.96 -9.31
CA TRP A 67 1.01 -4.17 -10.10
C TRP A 67 1.16 -5.39 -9.19
N VAL A 68 0.27 -6.37 -9.34
CA VAL A 68 0.17 -7.51 -8.43
C VAL A 68 0.31 -8.82 -9.20
N GLN A 69 1.15 -9.73 -8.72
CA GLN A 69 1.20 -11.12 -9.16
C GLN A 69 0.76 -12.00 -7.99
N SER A 70 -0.28 -12.79 -8.21
CA SER A 70 -0.79 -13.75 -7.24
C SER A 70 -1.48 -14.90 -7.96
N ALA A 71 -1.54 -16.07 -7.31
CA ALA A 71 -2.38 -17.19 -7.75
C ALA A 71 -3.89 -16.83 -7.76
N HIS A 72 -4.28 -15.73 -7.11
CA HIS A 72 -5.65 -15.24 -7.05
C HIS A 72 -6.02 -14.25 -8.17
N ASN A 73 -5.07 -13.89 -9.04
CA ASN A 73 -5.36 -12.98 -10.15
C ASN A 73 -6.32 -13.65 -11.15
N ALA A 74 -7.31 -12.90 -11.63
CA ALA A 74 -8.14 -13.35 -12.72
C ALA A 74 -7.31 -13.45 -14.02
N SER A 75 -7.79 -14.26 -14.97
CA SER A 75 -7.13 -14.46 -16.27
C SER A 75 -7.65 -13.52 -17.37
N GLY A 76 -8.71 -12.76 -17.11
CA GLY A 76 -9.38 -11.93 -18.11
C GLY A 76 -10.75 -11.43 -17.64
N TYR A 77 -11.34 -10.53 -18.44
CA TYR A 77 -12.74 -10.17 -18.32
C TYR A 77 -13.61 -11.09 -19.15
N PHE A 78 -14.81 -11.40 -18.65
CA PHE A 78 -15.83 -12.04 -19.47
C PHE A 78 -16.43 -11.01 -20.43
N THR A 79 -16.33 -11.24 -21.75
CA THR A 79 -16.95 -10.39 -22.76
C THR A 79 -17.99 -11.15 -23.57
N ILE A 80 -19.14 -10.51 -23.81
CA ILE A 80 -20.23 -11.04 -24.64
C ILE A 80 -20.15 -10.44 -26.06
N TYR A 81 -19.59 -9.23 -26.19
CA TYR A 81 -19.44 -8.49 -27.44
C TYR A 81 -18.14 -7.65 -27.38
N GLY A 82 -17.27 -7.78 -28.39
CA GLY A 82 -16.03 -7.01 -28.51
C GLY A 82 -14.77 -7.89 -28.64
N ASP A 83 -13.65 -7.27 -29.01
CA ASP A 83 -12.34 -7.91 -29.09
C ASP A 83 -11.70 -7.94 -27.69
N GLU A 84 -11.16 -9.08 -27.26
CA GLU A 84 -10.52 -9.24 -25.94
C GLU A 84 -9.18 -8.49 -25.84
N SER A 85 -8.68 -7.96 -26.96
CA SER A 85 -7.38 -7.33 -27.11
C SER A 85 -7.16 -6.12 -26.19
N ASP A 86 -8.20 -5.32 -25.95
CA ASP A 86 -8.05 -4.02 -25.28
C ASP A 86 -7.73 -4.16 -23.78
N TYR A 87 -8.05 -5.31 -23.19
CA TYR A 87 -7.86 -5.58 -21.76
C TYR A 87 -6.81 -6.65 -21.46
N ALA A 88 -6.14 -7.19 -22.48
CA ALA A 88 -5.11 -8.21 -22.29
C ALA A 88 -4.03 -7.75 -21.30
N ASP A 89 -3.69 -6.46 -21.33
CA ASP A 89 -2.72 -5.83 -20.43
C ASP A 89 -3.20 -5.71 -18.97
N HIS A 90 -4.49 -5.86 -18.67
CA HIS A 90 -4.98 -5.74 -17.29
C HIS A 90 -4.55 -6.92 -16.42
N PHE A 91 -4.42 -8.11 -17.01
CA PHE A 91 -4.04 -9.33 -16.29
C PHE A 91 -2.73 -9.95 -16.78
N ASN A 92 -2.25 -9.54 -17.96
CA ASN A 92 -1.05 -10.08 -18.58
C ASN A 92 0.11 -9.08 -18.73
N ALA A 93 0.14 -8.01 -17.90
CA ALA A 93 1.18 -7.00 -17.99
C ALA A 93 2.57 -7.56 -17.65
N ARG A 94 3.58 -7.05 -18.35
CA ARG A 94 4.99 -7.40 -18.15
C ARG A 94 5.82 -6.14 -18.09
N LEU A 95 6.87 -6.19 -17.26
CA LEU A 95 7.87 -5.13 -17.24
C LEU A 95 8.66 -5.12 -18.56
N VAL A 96 9.08 -3.93 -18.99
CA VAL A 96 9.95 -3.75 -20.17
C VAL A 96 11.43 -3.98 -19.82
N THR A 97 11.80 -3.82 -18.56
CA THR A 97 13.17 -3.99 -18.05
C THR A 97 13.16 -4.79 -16.74
N GLY A 98 14.30 -5.38 -16.37
CA GLY A 98 14.39 -6.22 -15.17
C GLY A 98 13.81 -7.62 -15.40
N ASN A 99 12.92 -8.07 -14.51
CA ASN A 99 12.28 -9.39 -14.61
C ASN A 99 11.07 -9.36 -15.55
N THR A 100 11.32 -9.50 -16.85
CA THR A 100 10.29 -9.47 -17.91
C THR A 100 9.54 -10.79 -18.09
N GLY A 101 10.02 -11.87 -17.45
CA GLY A 101 9.42 -13.21 -17.54
C GLY A 101 8.14 -13.37 -16.71
N GLU A 102 7.92 -12.47 -15.75
CA GLU A 102 6.77 -12.50 -14.87
C GLU A 102 5.59 -11.69 -15.41
N VAL A 103 4.39 -12.16 -15.07
CA VAL A 103 3.13 -11.52 -15.43
C VAL A 103 2.50 -10.89 -14.19
N TYR A 104 1.93 -9.71 -14.36
CA TYR A 104 1.27 -8.95 -13.32
C TYR A 104 -0.11 -8.49 -13.78
N ALA A 105 -1.04 -8.38 -12.82
CA ALA A 105 -2.29 -7.67 -12.98
C ALA A 105 -2.09 -6.19 -12.64
N ARG A 106 -2.61 -5.32 -13.50
CA ARG A 106 -2.63 -3.86 -13.35
C ARG A 106 -3.84 -3.48 -12.51
N THR A 107 -3.60 -2.82 -11.38
CA THR A 107 -4.70 -2.43 -10.48
C THR A 107 -5.37 -1.14 -10.90
N GLY A 108 -4.72 -0.31 -11.72
CA GLY A 108 -5.17 1.06 -12.00
C GLY A 108 -5.00 2.02 -10.81
N TYR A 109 -4.44 1.59 -9.68
CA TYR A 109 -4.19 2.45 -8.53
C TYR A 109 -2.73 2.89 -8.46
N LEU A 110 -2.52 4.17 -8.15
CA LEU A 110 -1.21 4.74 -7.87
C LEU A 110 -0.88 4.59 -6.38
N GLY A 111 0.37 4.23 -6.11
CA GLY A 111 0.86 4.06 -4.76
C GLY A 111 2.34 3.73 -4.69
N PHE A 112 2.78 3.34 -3.50
CA PHE A 112 4.15 2.95 -3.23
C PHE A 112 4.22 1.85 -2.17
N LEU A 113 5.35 1.15 -2.14
CA LEU A 113 5.69 0.18 -1.11
C LEU A 113 6.57 0.82 -0.05
N ARG A 114 6.35 0.44 1.20
CA ARG A 114 7.22 0.83 2.31
C ARG A 114 7.24 -0.27 3.36
N ARG A 115 8.42 -0.47 3.95
CA ARG A 115 8.58 -1.32 5.12
C ARG A 115 8.07 -0.63 6.38
N THR A 116 7.09 -1.22 7.05
CA THR A 116 6.49 -0.73 8.31
C THR A 116 6.63 -1.77 9.41
N GLU A 117 6.42 -1.35 10.66
CA GLU A 117 6.41 -2.23 11.82
C GLU A 117 5.07 -2.96 11.91
N CYS A 118 5.09 -4.28 12.14
CA CYS A 118 3.89 -5.03 12.45
C CYS A 118 3.39 -4.61 13.82
N VAL A 119 2.18 -4.04 13.88
CA VAL A 119 1.50 -3.80 15.15
C VAL A 119 1.02 -5.17 15.65
N GLN A 120 1.86 -5.85 16.42
CA GLN A 120 1.48 -7.09 17.08
C GLN A 120 0.32 -6.81 18.03
N GLN A 121 -0.79 -7.52 17.81
CA GLN A 121 -1.88 -7.59 18.76
C GLN A 121 -1.31 -8.16 20.05
N SER A 122 -1.00 -7.30 21.03
CA SER A 122 -0.73 -7.74 22.38
C SER A 122 -1.99 -8.48 22.84
N ALA A 123 -1.95 -9.81 22.82
CA ALA A 123 -2.96 -10.63 23.44
C ALA A 123 -2.98 -10.23 24.91
N VAL A 124 -3.97 -9.41 25.30
CA VAL A 124 -4.28 -9.17 26.70
C VAL A 124 -4.69 -10.53 27.24
N GLY A 125 -3.77 -11.19 27.94
CA GLY A 125 -4.02 -12.46 28.60
C GLY A 125 -5.18 -12.25 29.57
N ALA A 126 -6.24 -13.02 29.36
CA ALA A 126 -7.31 -13.16 30.33
C ALA A 126 -6.70 -13.74 31.61
N ASP A 127 -6.82 -12.97 32.67
CA ASP A 127 -6.66 -13.37 34.05
C ASP A 127 -7.75 -14.39 34.41
N ASP A 128 -7.43 -15.68 34.36
CA ASP A 128 -8.21 -16.70 35.05
C ASP A 128 -7.36 -17.39 36.13
N SER A 129 -7.93 -17.44 37.31
CA SER A 129 -7.29 -17.89 38.54
C SER A 129 -7.45 -19.41 38.68
N GLY A 130 -6.32 -20.12 38.81
CA GLY A 130 -6.21 -21.32 39.63
C GLY A 130 -6.00 -22.65 38.91
N SER A 131 -4.81 -23.24 39.09
CA SER A 131 -4.62 -24.59 39.66
C SER A 131 -3.18 -25.08 39.45
N VAL A 132 -2.65 -25.73 40.49
CA VAL A 132 -1.29 -26.24 40.67
C VAL A 132 -1.07 -27.53 39.86
N GLY A 133 0.11 -27.70 39.24
CA GLY A 133 0.54 -28.98 38.66
C GLY A 133 1.88 -28.89 37.93
N ASN A 134 2.93 -29.47 38.53
CA ASN A 134 4.30 -29.58 38.02
C ASN A 134 4.37 -30.16 36.59
N THR A 135 5.39 -29.80 35.79
CA THR A 135 6.32 -30.73 35.08
C THR A 135 7.24 -29.97 34.09
N SER A 136 8.55 -30.16 34.29
CA SER A 136 9.71 -29.96 33.39
C SER A 136 9.89 -28.61 32.66
N VAL A 137 10.94 -27.91 33.11
CA VAL A 137 11.69 -26.87 32.41
C VAL A 137 12.21 -27.38 31.07
N SER A 138 11.64 -26.87 29.98
CA SER A 138 12.31 -26.75 28.69
C SER A 138 12.33 -25.28 28.30
N GLU A 139 13.49 -24.87 27.79
CA GLU A 139 13.99 -23.50 27.75
C GLU A 139 13.03 -22.54 27.03
N LEU A 140 12.50 -21.58 27.79
CA LEU A 140 11.83 -20.41 27.24
C LEU A 140 12.89 -19.53 26.60
N ASP A 141 12.88 -19.48 25.27
CA ASP A 141 13.53 -18.42 24.52
C ASP A 141 12.84 -17.09 24.89
N ILE A 142 13.40 -16.40 25.88
CA ILE A 142 13.05 -15.02 26.17
C ILE A 142 13.68 -14.18 25.06
N SER A 143 12.96 -14.06 23.94
CA SER A 143 13.28 -13.06 22.92
C SER A 143 13.16 -11.69 23.59
N ALA A 144 14.24 -10.93 23.55
CA ALA A 144 14.31 -9.58 24.12
C ALA A 144 13.16 -8.69 23.61
N PRO A 145 12.68 -7.71 24.39
CA PRO A 145 11.70 -6.75 23.89
C PRO A 145 12.43 -5.81 22.92
N GLY A 146 12.45 -6.12 21.63
CA GLY A 146 13.30 -5.32 20.71
C GLY A 146 13.23 -5.52 19.20
N ASP A 147 12.58 -6.54 18.65
CA ASP A 147 12.45 -6.67 17.19
C ASP A 147 10.99 -6.73 16.78
N ALA A 148 10.38 -5.56 16.58
CA ALA A 148 9.12 -5.47 15.86
C ALA A 148 9.34 -6.05 14.45
N GLU A 149 8.63 -7.13 14.11
CA GLU A 149 8.76 -7.76 12.80
C GLU A 149 8.34 -6.75 11.72
N LEU A 150 9.30 -6.28 10.93
CA LEU A 150 9.03 -5.36 9.84
C LEU A 150 8.36 -6.09 8.68
N HIS A 151 7.36 -5.48 8.05
CA HIS A 151 6.71 -6.01 6.86
C HIS A 151 6.63 -4.98 5.74
N ASP A 152 6.61 -5.47 4.50
CA ASP A 152 6.36 -4.58 3.35
C ASP A 152 4.85 -4.35 3.24
N ALA A 153 4.49 -3.07 3.16
CA ALA A 153 3.12 -2.60 3.12
C ALA A 153 2.87 -1.66 1.94
N VAL A 154 1.63 -1.66 1.47
CA VAL A 154 1.19 -0.83 0.33
C VAL A 154 0.51 0.43 0.85
N PHE A 155 0.85 1.56 0.23
CA PHE A 155 0.20 2.84 0.45
C PHE A 155 -0.45 3.30 -0.86
N VAL A 156 -1.78 3.37 -0.87
CA VAL A 156 -2.56 3.81 -2.03
C VAL A 156 -2.80 5.31 -1.96
N VAL A 157 -2.54 6.01 -3.06
CA VAL A 157 -2.76 7.45 -3.19
C VAL A 157 -4.10 7.75 -3.89
N GLY A 158 -4.46 6.94 -4.88
CA GLY A 158 -5.72 7.08 -5.61
C GLY A 158 -5.70 6.36 -6.96
N ALA A 159 -6.81 6.41 -7.69
CA ALA A 159 -6.89 5.81 -9.01
C ALA A 159 -6.12 6.63 -10.06
N LEU A 160 -5.54 5.95 -11.05
CA LEU A 160 -4.76 6.55 -12.13
C LEU A 160 -5.64 7.39 -13.07
N ASP A 161 -6.86 6.91 -13.34
CA ASP A 161 -7.84 7.54 -14.23
C ASP A 161 -8.59 8.72 -13.59
N GLU A 162 -8.60 8.80 -12.27
CA GLU A 162 -9.14 9.95 -11.53
C GLU A 162 -8.11 11.09 -11.35
N ALA A 163 -6.82 10.82 -11.60
CA ALA A 163 -5.77 11.82 -11.44
C ALA A 163 -5.82 12.87 -12.57
N ILE A 164 -5.83 14.16 -12.20
CA ILE A 164 -5.97 15.27 -13.13
C ILE A 164 -4.59 15.83 -13.47
N LEU A 165 -4.23 15.88 -14.75
CA LEU A 165 -3.01 16.55 -15.20
C LEU A 165 -3.29 18.02 -15.55
N LEU A 166 -2.65 18.95 -14.85
CA LEU A 166 -2.77 20.38 -15.11
C LEU A 166 -1.39 21.04 -15.09
N ARG A 167 -1.02 21.68 -16.20
CA ARG A 167 0.29 22.37 -16.38
C ARG A 167 1.50 21.47 -16.08
N GLY A 168 1.41 20.19 -16.45
CA GLY A 168 2.49 19.22 -16.24
C GLY A 168 2.61 18.70 -14.80
N MET A 169 1.67 19.03 -13.91
CA MET A 169 1.58 18.46 -12.56
C MET A 169 0.38 17.53 -12.47
N ARG A 170 0.53 16.41 -11.75
CA ARG A 170 -0.54 15.45 -11.49
C ARG A 170 -1.22 15.75 -10.15
N TYR A 171 -2.53 15.98 -10.18
CA TYR A 171 -3.35 16.23 -8.98
C TYR A 171 -4.19 14.99 -8.68
N HIS A 172 -4.03 14.45 -7.48
CA HIS A 172 -4.79 13.28 -7.02
C HIS A 172 -6.06 13.74 -6.29
N PRO A 173 -7.19 13.02 -6.39
CA PRO A 173 -8.42 13.39 -5.69
C PRO A 173 -8.21 13.72 -4.20
N ILE A 174 -7.42 12.89 -3.50
CA ILE A 174 -7.09 13.06 -2.08
C ILE A 174 -6.37 14.39 -1.77
N ASP A 175 -5.59 14.94 -2.71
CA ASP A 175 -4.92 16.22 -2.52
C ASP A 175 -5.88 17.41 -2.59
N ILE A 176 -6.91 17.28 -3.44
CA ILE A 176 -7.97 18.28 -3.64
C ILE A 176 -8.89 18.25 -2.42
N GLU A 177 -9.33 17.06 -2.04
CA GLU A 177 -10.15 16.82 -0.85
C GLU A 177 -9.48 17.37 0.41
N ASN A 178 -8.21 17.02 0.65
CA ASN A 178 -7.47 17.53 1.81
C ASN A 178 -7.29 19.05 1.78
N SER A 179 -7.17 19.66 0.59
CA SER A 179 -7.11 21.12 0.46
C SER A 179 -8.46 21.78 0.78
N VAL A 180 -9.56 21.19 0.30
CA VAL A 180 -10.93 21.66 0.54
C VAL A 180 -11.34 21.49 2.00
N MET A 181 -11.00 20.34 2.62
CA MET A 181 -11.24 20.12 4.05
C MET A 181 -10.55 21.17 4.94
N ARG A 182 -9.38 21.67 4.51
CA ARG A 182 -8.62 22.69 5.25
C ARG A 182 -9.05 24.12 4.95
N CYS A 183 -9.83 24.36 3.89
CA CYS A 183 -10.13 25.74 3.49
C CYS A 183 -11.17 26.41 4.39
N HIS A 184 -12.04 25.64 5.06
CA HIS A 184 -12.99 26.20 6.00
C HIS A 184 -13.50 25.17 7.03
N LYS A 185 -13.59 25.58 8.30
CA LYS A 185 -14.02 24.70 9.41
C LYS A 185 -15.37 24.01 9.21
N LYS A 186 -16.32 24.66 8.51
CA LYS A 186 -17.65 24.10 8.21
C LYS A 186 -17.66 22.97 7.17
N ILE A 187 -16.53 22.72 6.51
CA ILE A 187 -16.40 21.60 5.56
C ILE A 187 -15.90 20.35 6.29
N ALA A 188 -15.19 20.54 7.40
CA ALA A 188 -14.60 19.46 8.19
C ALA A 188 -15.52 18.92 9.31
N GLU A 189 -16.75 19.43 9.43
CA GLU A 189 -17.78 18.98 10.38
C GLU A 189 -18.75 17.99 9.75
#